data_AF-A0A0F9QG83-F1
#
_entry.id   AF-A0A0F9QG83-F1
#
_cell.length_a   1.000
_cell.length_b   1.000
_cell.length_c   1.000
_cell.angle_alpha   90.00
_cell.angle_beta   90.00
_cell.angle_gamma   90.00
#
_symmetry.space_group_name_H-M   'P 1'
#
loop_
_entity.id
_entity.type
_entity.pdbx_description
1 polymer ?
#
loop_
_entity_poly.entity_id
_entity_poly.type
_entity_poly.pdbx_seq_one_letter_code
_entity_poly.pdbx_strand_id
1 'polypeptide(L)'
;GRIDQIIGQRLDRKGIVHTVSYARQKYLAQHSRYADHFVCHSTQTTQAYVAAFKQSPPPAILVSPSVVTGWDFPYSECRYQILTKTPFPDTRNPVMKARCAQDDQYQGYLAMMAIVQAVGRGMRAADDWCEVFLVDSHWEWVRRKYKHHAPVWFWEAVRQVGTLPAPLNLV
;
A
#
# COMPACT_ATOMS: atom_id res chain seq x y z
N GLY A 1 15.71 5.03 -0.36
CA GLY A 1 15.60 3.56 -0.54
C GLY A 1 14.76 3.23 -1.77
N ARG A 2 14.27 1.99 -1.92
CA ARG A 2 13.36 1.60 -3.04
C ARG A 2 12.10 2.48 -3.07
N ILE A 3 11.60 2.89 -1.90
CA ILE A 3 10.47 3.84 -1.76
C ILE A 3 10.79 5.18 -2.44
N ASP A 4 11.93 5.81 -2.14
CA ASP A 4 12.35 7.06 -2.80
C ASP A 4 12.52 6.89 -4.31
N GLN A 5 13.00 5.73 -4.78
CA GLN A 5 13.12 5.49 -6.23
C GLN A 5 11.74 5.51 -6.91
N ILE A 6 10.73 4.89 -6.29
CA ILE A 6 9.35 4.89 -6.79
C ILE A 6 8.79 6.32 -6.80
N ILE A 7 8.94 7.04 -5.68
CA ILE A 7 8.46 8.42 -5.51
C ILE A 7 9.13 9.36 -6.51
N GLY A 8 10.45 9.28 -6.65
CA GLY A 8 11.23 10.20 -7.47
C GLY A 8 10.86 10.19 -8.95
N GLN A 9 10.28 9.09 -9.45
CA GLN A 9 9.76 9.01 -10.82
C GLN A 9 8.29 9.45 -10.94
N ARG A 10 7.58 9.69 -9.83
CA ARG A 10 6.12 9.96 -9.77
C ARG A 10 5.81 11.26 -9.03
N LEU A 11 6.65 12.28 -9.19
CA LEU A 11 6.46 13.60 -8.57
C LEU A 11 5.38 14.43 -9.27
N ASP A 12 4.90 13.99 -10.43
CA ASP A 12 3.81 14.59 -11.21
C ASP A 12 2.41 14.19 -10.72
N ARG A 13 2.32 13.32 -9.71
CA ARG A 13 1.06 12.72 -9.25
C ARG A 13 1.06 12.48 -7.74
N LYS A 14 -0.14 12.28 -7.17
CA LYS A 14 -0.28 11.94 -5.74
C LYS A 14 -0.10 10.44 -5.52
N GLY A 15 0.42 10.08 -4.35
CA GLY A 15 0.52 8.68 -3.96
C GLY A 15 0.37 8.44 -2.47
N ILE A 16 0.26 7.16 -2.11
CA ILE A 16 0.09 6.71 -0.73
C ILE A 16 1.18 5.70 -0.39
N VAL A 17 1.83 5.89 0.75
CA VAL A 17 2.75 4.92 1.33
C VAL A 17 2.10 4.30 2.56
N HIS A 18 1.73 3.03 2.43
CA HIS A 18 1.13 2.25 3.50
C HIS A 18 2.23 1.72 4.42
N THR A 19 2.43 2.42 5.54
CA THR A 19 3.42 2.07 6.55
C THR A 19 2.76 1.20 7.61
N VAL A 20 3.23 0.00 7.94
CA VAL A 20 2.48 -0.85 8.90
C VAL A 20 2.47 -0.36 10.36
N SER A 21 3.08 0.80 10.66
CA SER A 21 3.05 1.43 11.98
C SER A 21 3.47 2.90 11.94
N TYR A 22 3.03 3.69 12.93
CA TYR A 22 3.46 5.09 13.10
C TYR A 22 4.98 5.23 13.34
N ALA A 23 5.61 4.22 13.95
CA ALA A 23 7.07 4.21 14.08
C ALA A 23 7.76 4.16 12.71
N ARG A 24 7.22 3.38 11.76
CA ARG A 24 7.73 3.30 10.38
C ARG A 24 7.40 4.56 9.58
N GLN A 25 6.22 5.14 9.78
CA GLN A 25 5.88 6.45 9.22
C GLN A 25 6.92 7.50 9.63
N LYS A 26 7.19 7.62 10.94
CA LYS A 26 8.18 8.57 11.47
C LYS A 26 9.57 8.30 10.92
N TYR A 27 9.98 7.03 10.90
CA TYR A 27 11.27 6.65 10.31
C TYR A 27 11.37 7.07 8.84
N LEU A 28 10.35 6.80 8.03
CA LEU A 28 10.36 7.17 6.62
C LEU A 28 10.40 8.70 6.44
N ALA A 29 9.63 9.45 7.23
CA ALA A 29 9.61 10.91 7.18
C ALA A 29 10.97 11.53 7.56
N GLN A 30 11.75 10.88 8.43
CA GLN A 30 13.07 11.37 8.84
C GLN A 30 14.20 11.05 7.85
N HIS A 31 14.03 10.06 6.98
CA HIS A 31 15.12 9.54 6.14
C HIS A 31 14.84 9.58 4.63
N SER A 32 13.61 9.91 4.22
CA SER A 32 13.25 10.06 2.81
C SER A 32 13.75 11.38 2.25
N ARG A 33 14.30 11.35 1.03
CA ARG A 33 14.68 12.58 0.29
C ARG A 33 13.48 13.43 -0.14
N TYR A 34 12.27 12.87 -0.08
CA TYR A 34 11.02 13.50 -0.49
C TYR A 34 10.10 13.80 0.70
N ALA A 35 10.67 13.92 1.90
CA ALA A 35 9.92 14.16 3.14
C ALA A 35 9.07 15.44 3.08
N ASP A 36 9.51 16.46 2.33
CA ASP A 36 8.78 17.72 2.16
C ASP A 36 7.42 17.55 1.43
N HIS A 37 7.22 16.44 0.73
CA HIS A 37 5.95 16.10 0.08
C HIS A 37 5.05 15.22 0.95
N PHE A 38 5.48 14.86 2.16
CA PHE A 38 4.78 13.90 3.00
C PHE A 38 3.68 14.55 3.82
N VAL A 39 2.49 13.94 3.76
CA VAL A 39 1.38 14.19 4.66
C VAL A 39 1.35 13.06 5.69
N CYS A 40 1.87 13.33 6.88
CA CYS A 40 1.94 12.38 7.99
C CYS A 40 0.90 12.75 9.06
N HIS A 41 0.26 11.76 9.69
CA HIS A 41 -0.76 11.99 10.71
C HIS A 41 -0.55 11.12 11.95
N SER A 42 -1.37 11.32 12.99
CA SER A 42 -1.52 10.41 14.13
C SER A 42 -2.89 9.72 14.08
N THR A 43 -3.16 8.81 15.01
CA THR A 43 -4.49 8.20 15.15
C THR A 43 -5.60 9.23 15.32
N GLN A 44 -5.34 10.34 16.02
CA GLN A 44 -6.33 11.38 16.30
C GLN A 44 -6.54 12.34 15.12
N THR A 45 -5.56 12.47 14.22
CA THR A 45 -5.59 13.49 13.15
C THR A 45 -5.81 12.93 11.74
N THR A 46 -6.02 11.60 11.63
CA THR A 46 -6.19 10.90 10.34
C THR A 46 -7.15 11.61 9.39
N GLN A 47 -8.36 11.95 9.85
CA GLN A 47 -9.38 12.55 8.99
C GLN A 47 -8.96 13.92 8.42
N ALA A 48 -8.42 14.80 9.27
CA ALA A 48 -8.00 16.13 8.85
C ALA A 48 -6.86 16.07 7.83
N TYR A 49 -5.90 15.18 8.04
CA TYR A 49 -4.73 15.05 7.15
C TYR A 49 -5.06 14.32 5.85
N VAL A 50 -5.99 13.37 5.86
CA VAL A 50 -6.50 12.78 4.61
C VAL A 50 -7.24 13.84 3.79
N ALA A 51 -8.05 14.69 4.41
CA ALA A 51 -8.70 15.80 3.71
C ALA A 51 -7.69 16.79 3.13
N ALA A 52 -6.67 17.18 3.91
CA ALA A 52 -5.59 18.05 3.45
C ALA A 52 -4.82 17.43 2.26
N PHE A 53 -4.51 16.13 2.32
CA PHE A 53 -3.87 15.40 1.22
C PHE A 53 -4.72 15.44 -0.07
N LYS A 54 -6.02 15.18 0.04
CA LYS A 54 -6.95 15.22 -1.12
C LYS A 54 -6.97 16.59 -1.78
N GLN A 55 -6.92 17.66 -0.99
CA GLN A 55 -6.90 19.05 -1.47
C GLN A 55 -5.54 19.53 -1.99
N SER A 56 -4.44 18.84 -1.62
CA SER A 56 -3.10 19.24 -2.02
C SER A 56 -2.84 18.96 -3.51
N PRO A 57 -2.14 19.85 -4.23
CA PRO A 57 -1.68 19.55 -5.59
C PRO A 57 -0.53 18.51 -5.55
N PRO A 58 -0.31 17.75 -6.64
CA PRO A 58 0.91 16.96 -6.79
C PRO A 58 2.17 17.85 -6.79
N PRO A 59 3.32 17.35 -6.29
CA PRO A 59 3.48 16.09 -5.54
C PRO A 59 2.90 16.18 -4.11
N ALA A 60 2.08 15.20 -3.75
CA ALA A 60 1.60 14.99 -2.39
C ALA A 60 1.61 13.50 -2.08
N ILE A 61 2.11 13.12 -0.89
CA ILE A 61 2.33 11.73 -0.52
C ILE A 61 1.77 11.47 0.87
N LEU A 62 0.65 10.76 0.95
CA LEU A 62 0.08 10.36 2.23
C LEU A 62 0.88 9.18 2.78
N VAL A 63 1.56 9.37 3.91
CA VAL A 63 2.31 8.29 4.57
C VAL A 63 1.54 7.89 5.82
N SER A 64 0.99 6.68 5.82
CA SER A 64 -0.02 6.31 6.81
C SER A 64 -0.05 4.81 7.13
N PRO A 65 -0.31 4.44 8.40
CA PRO A 65 -0.56 3.07 8.80
C PRO A 65 -2.00 2.62 8.84
N SER A 66 -2.96 3.51 8.67
CA SER A 66 -4.37 3.22 8.91
C SER A 66 -5.28 3.49 7.72
N VAL A 67 -4.75 3.97 6.60
CA VAL A 67 -5.55 4.30 5.39
C VAL A 67 -5.68 3.17 4.39
N VAL A 68 -5.36 1.94 4.80
CA VAL A 68 -5.55 0.72 3.97
C VAL A 68 -7.04 0.41 3.76
N THR A 69 -7.89 0.72 4.74
CA THR A 69 -9.33 0.40 4.73
C THR A 69 -10.17 1.62 5.11
N GLY A 70 -11.36 1.74 4.52
CA GLY A 70 -12.34 2.77 4.91
C GLY A 70 -12.14 4.16 4.28
N TRP A 71 -11.10 4.33 3.46
CA TRP A 71 -10.86 5.53 2.69
C TRP A 71 -10.94 5.25 1.19
N ASP A 72 -11.39 6.26 0.45
CA ASP A 72 -11.43 6.25 -1.00
C ASP A 72 -10.52 7.33 -1.56
N PHE A 73 -9.83 7.02 -2.66
CA PHE A 73 -8.89 7.89 -3.35
C PHE A 73 -9.02 7.70 -4.87
N PRO A 74 -10.16 8.07 -5.47
CA PRO A 74 -10.42 7.84 -6.88
C PRO A 74 -9.57 8.74 -7.78
N TYR A 75 -9.28 8.27 -8.99
CA TYR A 75 -8.64 9.07 -10.03
C TYR A 75 -7.34 9.77 -9.58
N SER A 76 -7.25 11.09 -9.77
CA SER A 76 -6.07 11.90 -9.46
C SER A 76 -5.80 12.06 -7.97
N GLU A 77 -6.69 11.59 -7.09
CA GLU A 77 -6.43 11.56 -5.66
C GLU A 77 -5.34 10.55 -5.29
N CYS A 78 -5.15 9.47 -6.08
CA CYS A 78 -4.06 8.53 -5.88
C CYS A 78 -3.74 7.74 -7.16
N ARG A 79 -2.58 8.03 -7.77
CA ARG A 79 -2.10 7.32 -8.96
C ARG A 79 -1.08 6.23 -8.67
N TYR A 80 -0.54 6.20 -7.45
CA TYR A 80 0.32 5.11 -7.03
C TYR A 80 0.24 4.84 -5.52
N GLN A 81 0.37 3.56 -5.17
CA GLN A 81 0.43 3.09 -3.81
C GLN A 81 1.70 2.27 -3.58
N ILE A 82 2.31 2.43 -2.41
CA ILE A 82 3.46 1.65 -1.98
C ILE A 82 3.10 0.88 -0.71
N LEU A 83 2.96 -0.43 -0.85
CA LEU A 83 2.83 -1.36 0.26
C LEU A 83 4.23 -1.70 0.78
N THR A 84 4.59 -1.16 1.95
CA THR A 84 5.94 -1.32 2.51
C THR A 84 6.18 -2.68 3.17
N LYS A 85 5.11 -3.43 3.41
CA LYS A 85 5.16 -4.76 4.00
C LYS A 85 3.88 -5.53 3.66
N THR A 86 4.01 -6.85 3.56
CA THR A 86 2.88 -7.77 3.49
C THR A 86 2.01 -7.65 4.75
N PRO A 87 0.71 -7.38 4.64
CA PRO A 87 -0.19 -7.09 5.75
C PRO A 87 -0.63 -8.35 6.50
N PHE A 88 0.31 -9.04 7.14
CA PHE A 88 -0.03 -10.14 8.04
C PHE A 88 -0.77 -9.62 9.28
N PRO A 89 -1.84 -10.29 9.72
CA PRO A 89 -2.54 -9.93 10.95
C PRO A 89 -1.65 -10.13 12.17
N ASP A 90 -1.93 -9.34 13.21
CA ASP A 90 -1.23 -9.46 14.49
C ASP A 90 -1.67 -10.73 15.24
N THR A 91 -0.74 -11.66 15.42
CA THR A 91 -0.98 -12.95 16.09
C THR A 91 -0.84 -12.89 17.62
N ARG A 92 -0.53 -11.72 18.20
CA ARG A 92 -0.51 -11.54 19.66
C ARG A 92 -1.90 -11.57 20.27
N ASN A 93 -2.93 -11.27 19.49
CA ASN A 93 -4.32 -11.40 19.92
C ASN A 93 -4.65 -12.89 20.17
N PRO A 94 -5.14 -13.29 21.36
CA PRO A 94 -5.47 -14.68 21.68
C PRO A 94 -6.44 -15.35 20.69
N VAL A 95 -7.43 -14.59 20.18
CA VAL A 95 -8.39 -15.09 19.19
C VAL A 95 -7.71 -15.38 17.87
N MET A 96 -6.86 -14.46 17.40
CA MET A 96 -6.10 -14.66 16.16
C MET A 96 -5.13 -15.84 16.31
N LYS A 97 -4.44 -15.95 17.45
CA LYS A 97 -3.55 -17.08 17.75
C LYS A 97 -4.28 -18.41 17.71
N ALA A 98 -5.46 -18.51 18.34
CA ALA A 98 -6.27 -19.72 18.33
C ALA A 98 -6.74 -20.10 16.92
N ARG A 99 -7.17 -19.12 16.12
CA ARG A 99 -7.57 -19.35 14.71
C ARG A 99 -6.40 -19.86 13.87
N CYS A 100 -5.23 -19.23 13.96
CA CYS A 100 -4.04 -19.67 13.24
C CYS A 100 -3.50 -21.03 13.70
N ALA A 101 -3.78 -21.44 14.94
CA ALA A 101 -3.42 -22.77 15.44
C ALA A 101 -4.34 -23.87 14.90
N GLN A 102 -5.59 -23.53 14.54
CA GLN A 102 -6.55 -24.46 13.93
C GLN A 102 -6.36 -24.57 12.42
N ASP A 103 -5.96 -23.48 11.75
CA ASP A 103 -5.77 -23.41 10.31
C ASP A 103 -4.50 -22.63 9.98
N ASP A 104 -3.49 -23.33 9.46
CA ASP A 104 -2.18 -22.77 9.08
C ASP A 104 -2.23 -21.91 7.80
N GLN A 105 -3.34 -21.99 7.06
CA GLN A 105 -3.61 -21.16 5.89
C GLN A 105 -4.26 -19.84 6.26
N TYR A 106 -4.96 -19.76 7.39
CA TYR A 106 -5.79 -18.61 7.77
C TYR A 106 -5.01 -17.30 7.75
N GLN A 107 -3.80 -17.30 8.31
CA GLN A 107 -2.96 -16.11 8.37
C GLN A 107 -2.55 -15.62 6.97
N GLY A 108 -2.20 -16.55 6.08
CA GLY A 108 -1.83 -16.26 4.69
C GLY A 108 -3.02 -15.83 3.85
N TYR A 109 -4.18 -16.44 4.07
CA TYR A 109 -5.44 -16.03 3.46
C TYR A 109 -5.76 -14.57 3.79
N LEU A 110 -5.72 -14.18 5.07
CA LEU A 110 -5.98 -12.80 5.48
C LEU A 110 -4.99 -11.82 4.86
N ALA A 111 -3.69 -12.16 4.81
CA ALA A 111 -2.67 -11.33 4.20
C ALA A 111 -2.91 -11.16 2.68
N MET A 112 -3.25 -12.25 1.98
CA MET A 112 -3.55 -12.23 0.56
C MET A 112 -4.80 -11.38 0.27
N MET A 113 -5.88 -11.57 1.03
CA MET A 113 -7.10 -10.78 0.90
C MET A 113 -6.83 -9.29 1.12
N ALA A 114 -6.03 -8.93 2.11
CA ALA A 114 -5.67 -7.53 2.34
C ALA A 114 -4.89 -6.92 1.16
N ILE A 115 -3.98 -7.67 0.53
CA ILE A 115 -3.27 -7.20 -0.68
C ILE A 115 -4.24 -7.06 -1.87
N VAL A 116 -5.06 -8.08 -2.13
CA VAL A 116 -6.03 -8.08 -3.23
C VAL A 116 -6.99 -6.89 -3.08
N GLN A 117 -7.45 -6.63 -1.86
CA GLN A 117 -8.31 -5.48 -1.53
C GLN A 117 -7.59 -4.14 -1.71
N ALA A 118 -6.32 -4.04 -1.30
CA ALA A 118 -5.53 -2.82 -1.51
C ALA A 118 -5.33 -2.51 -3.00
N VAL A 119 -5.10 -3.54 -3.83
CA VAL A 119 -5.00 -3.41 -5.28
C VAL A 119 -6.35 -2.98 -5.88
N GLY A 120 -7.44 -3.66 -5.53
CA GLY A 120 -8.77 -3.35 -6.06
C GLY A 120 -9.27 -1.94 -5.67
N ARG A 121 -8.90 -1.42 -4.50
CA ARG A 121 -9.32 -0.07 -4.06
C ARG A 121 -8.69 1.06 -4.86
N GLY A 122 -7.58 0.81 -5.54
CA GLY A 122 -6.90 1.79 -6.37
C GLY A 122 -7.63 2.08 -7.69
N MET A 123 -8.55 1.23 -8.13
CA MET A 123 -9.29 1.41 -9.38
C MET A 123 -10.80 1.48 -9.06
N ARG A 124 -11.41 2.64 -9.24
CA ARG A 124 -12.83 2.86 -8.88
C ARG A 124 -13.81 2.83 -10.05
N ALA A 125 -13.29 2.91 -11.27
CA ALA A 125 -14.05 2.82 -12.50
C ALA A 125 -13.22 2.08 -13.57
N ALA A 126 -13.86 1.69 -14.67
CA ALA A 126 -13.21 0.94 -15.75
C ALA A 126 -12.13 1.75 -16.48
N ASP A 127 -12.24 3.08 -16.43
CA ASP A 127 -11.30 4.07 -16.96
C ASP A 127 -10.30 4.59 -15.92
N ASP A 128 -10.37 4.09 -14.68
CA ASP A 128 -9.47 4.47 -13.61
C ASP A 128 -8.26 3.52 -13.50
N TRP A 129 -7.12 4.05 -13.07
CA TRP A 129 -5.90 3.26 -12.89
C TRP A 129 -5.08 3.76 -11.70
N CYS A 130 -4.36 2.82 -11.08
CA CYS A 130 -3.44 3.07 -9.98
C CYS A 130 -2.31 2.04 -9.98
N GLU A 131 -1.06 2.51 -9.94
CA GLU A 131 0.10 1.62 -9.82
C GLU A 131 0.26 1.15 -8.37
N VAL A 132 0.35 -0.15 -8.12
CA VAL A 132 0.58 -0.68 -6.77
C VAL A 132 1.92 -1.39 -6.68
N PHE A 133 2.82 -0.86 -5.84
CA PHE A 133 4.14 -1.41 -5.59
C PHE A 133 4.16 -2.12 -4.24
N LEU A 134 4.44 -3.43 -4.25
CA LEU A 134 4.71 -4.19 -3.03
C LEU A 134 6.22 -4.32 -2.84
N VAL A 135 6.75 -3.62 -1.83
CA VAL A 135 8.18 -3.53 -1.54
C VAL A 135 8.51 -4.33 -0.28
N ASP A 136 8.33 -5.64 -0.37
CA ASP A 136 8.61 -6.58 0.71
C ASP A 136 9.28 -7.85 0.15
N SER A 137 10.48 -8.17 0.63
CA SER A 137 11.17 -9.40 0.21
C SER A 137 10.42 -10.66 0.64
N HIS A 138 9.59 -10.57 1.69
CA HIS A 138 8.78 -11.69 2.13
C HIS A 138 7.67 -12.05 1.14
N TRP A 139 7.32 -11.15 0.21
CA TRP A 139 6.29 -11.38 -0.80
C TRP A 139 6.57 -12.62 -1.66
N GLU A 140 7.84 -12.92 -1.97
CA GLU A 140 8.18 -14.08 -2.81
C GLU A 140 7.72 -15.40 -2.16
N TRP A 141 7.90 -15.52 -0.85
CA TRP A 141 7.42 -16.68 -0.11
C TRP A 141 5.89 -16.72 -0.04
N VAL A 142 5.26 -15.58 0.24
CA VAL A 142 3.79 -15.45 0.33
C VAL A 142 3.12 -15.81 -0.99
N ARG A 143 3.60 -15.24 -2.10
CA ARG A 143 3.14 -15.52 -3.45
C ARG A 143 3.18 -17.01 -3.76
N ARG A 144 4.28 -17.69 -3.41
CA ARG A 144 4.44 -19.12 -3.68
C ARG A 144 3.54 -19.97 -2.80
N LYS A 145 3.51 -19.72 -1.49
CA LYS A 145 2.77 -20.53 -0.52
C LYS A 145 1.25 -20.33 -0.63
N TYR A 146 0.82 -19.10 -0.80
CA TYR A 146 -0.58 -18.69 -0.70
C TYR A 146 -1.19 -18.28 -2.06
N LYS A 147 -0.59 -18.71 -3.17
CA LYS A 147 -1.05 -18.40 -4.53
C LYS A 147 -2.56 -18.64 -4.73
N HIS A 148 -3.04 -19.75 -4.19
CA HIS A 148 -4.40 -20.24 -4.34
C HIS A 148 -5.45 -19.39 -3.60
N HIS A 149 -5.03 -18.51 -2.69
CA HIS A 149 -5.94 -17.59 -1.99
C HIS A 149 -6.33 -16.39 -2.85
N ALA A 150 -5.55 -16.02 -3.87
CA ALA A 150 -5.86 -14.87 -4.71
C ALA A 150 -6.67 -15.28 -5.95
N PRO A 151 -7.62 -14.44 -6.41
CA PRO A 151 -8.35 -14.67 -7.64
C PRO A 151 -7.43 -14.63 -8.87
N VAL A 152 -7.83 -15.27 -9.97
CA VAL A 152 -7.01 -15.37 -11.21
C VAL A 152 -6.62 -13.99 -11.75
N TRP A 153 -7.57 -13.06 -11.83
CA TRP A 153 -7.33 -11.70 -12.33
C TRP A 153 -6.20 -10.97 -11.58
N PHE A 154 -6.02 -11.26 -10.29
CA PHE A 154 -4.97 -10.62 -9.50
C PHE A 154 -3.60 -11.03 -10.03
N TRP A 155 -3.41 -12.30 -10.38
CA TRP A 155 -2.16 -12.81 -10.94
C TRP A 155 -1.92 -12.33 -12.38
N GLU A 156 -2.97 -12.06 -13.14
CA GLU A 156 -2.87 -11.46 -14.48
C GLU A 156 -2.37 -10.00 -14.41
N ALA A 157 -2.72 -9.28 -13.35
CA ALA A 157 -2.28 -7.90 -13.11
C ALA A 157 -0.87 -7.81 -12.50
N VAL A 158 -0.44 -8.80 -11.70
CA VAL A 158 0.85 -8.77 -11.01
C VAL A 158 2.01 -8.99 -11.96
N ARG A 159 2.98 -8.07 -11.93
CA ARG A 159 4.24 -8.17 -12.69
C ARG A 159 5.45 -8.16 -11.76
N GLN A 160 6.38 -9.09 -11.96
CA GLN A 160 7.67 -9.09 -11.26
C GLN A 160 8.70 -8.38 -12.14
N VAL A 161 9.36 -7.37 -11.58
CA VAL A 161 10.26 -6.49 -12.32
C VAL A 161 11.61 -6.41 -11.61
N GLY A 162 12.71 -6.59 -12.34
CA GLY A 162 14.06 -6.44 -11.79
C GLY A 162 14.45 -4.98 -11.58
N THR A 163 13.98 -4.11 -12.48
CA THR A 163 14.15 -2.66 -12.44
C THR A 163 12.81 -1.98 -12.21
N LEU A 164 12.84 -0.77 -11.62
CA LEU A 164 11.62 0.00 -11.43
C LEU A 164 11.09 0.44 -12.82
N PRO A 165 9.83 0.10 -13.18
CA PRO A 165 9.27 0.47 -14.47
C PRO A 165 9.02 1.97 -14.53
N ALA A 166 9.06 2.50 -15.76
CA ALA A 166 8.67 3.88 -16.04
C ALA A 166 7.22 4.13 -15.57
N PRO A 167 6.92 5.34 -15.08
CA PRO A 167 5.56 5.72 -14.68
C PRO A 167 4.56 5.56 -15.83
N LEU A 168 3.34 5.15 -15.51
CA LEU A 168 2.24 5.18 -16.49
C LEU A 168 1.90 6.63 -16.86
N ASN A 169 1.41 6.85 -18.09
CA ASN A 169 1.00 8.17 -18.55
C ASN A 169 -0.29 8.63 -17.85
N LEU A 170 -0.39 9.92 -17.54
CA LEU A 170 -1.56 10.53 -16.88
C LEU A 170 -2.76 10.79 -17.81
N VAL A 171 -2.77 10.21 -19.02
CA VAL A 171 -3.76 10.49 -20.10
C VAL A 171 -5.18 10.55 -19.57
#